data_AF-A0A1M4SPY2-F1
#
_entry.id   AF-A0A1M4SPY2-F1
#
_cell.length_a   1.000
_cell.length_b   1.000
_cell.length_c   1.000
_cell.angle_alpha   90.00
_cell.angle_beta   90.00
_cell.angle_gamma   90.00
#
_symmetry.space_group_name_H-M   'P 1'
#
loop_
_entity.id
_entity.type
_entity.pdbx_description
1 polymer ?
#
loop_
_entity_poly.entity_id
_entity_poly.type
_entity_poly.pdbx_seq_one_letter_code
_entity_poly.pdbx_strand_id
1 'polypeptide(L)'
;MPKQVGPIRGIGTIDGNINFYRSEGEYWVRTKPGVDTDRFYSDPAFEGSRRASGFFGRANTLASLIYRYVYTNRRCNALYNLCKKKAIAFKNLGIEDEEVLRSLYAFLASLHCIPISAEDLELYLPGMIREADARKAQKKEKPPIPGKEEFLVLIDEPIDEEAEEFFMNEMDDYNWKAVFNGTFPKDYKIPICFAGHLMAGNRSLGVQTILTRAKEKIIDEWVLME
;
A
#
# COMPACT_ATOMS: atom_id res chain seq x y z
N MET A 1 5.95 -23.38 1.18
CA MET A 1 4.84 -22.50 1.61
C MET A 1 3.53 -23.21 1.28
N PRO A 2 2.48 -23.07 2.10
CA PRO A 2 1.18 -23.66 1.80
C PRO A 2 0.65 -23.18 0.44
N LYS A 3 0.28 -24.13 -0.43
CA LYS A 3 -0.35 -23.88 -1.72
C LYS A 3 -1.87 -23.88 -1.53
N GLN A 4 -2.57 -22.95 -2.17
CA GLN A 4 -4.03 -22.97 -2.19
C GLN A 4 -4.49 -24.12 -3.11
N VAL A 5 -5.43 -24.92 -2.63
CA VAL A 5 -5.98 -26.07 -3.36
C VAL A 5 -7.49 -25.90 -3.50
N GLY A 6 -8.04 -26.46 -4.58
CA GLY A 6 -9.48 -26.41 -4.85
C GLY A 6 -9.90 -25.33 -5.85
N PRO A 7 -11.23 -25.25 -6.11
CA PRO A 7 -11.83 -24.38 -7.13
C PRO A 7 -11.97 -22.92 -6.67
N ILE A 8 -11.81 -22.67 -5.37
CA ILE A 8 -11.92 -21.36 -4.74
C ILE A 8 -10.52 -20.90 -4.32
N ARG A 9 -10.13 -19.69 -4.73
CA ARG A 9 -8.81 -19.12 -4.45
C ARG A 9 -8.94 -17.71 -3.90
N GLY A 10 -8.19 -17.41 -2.85
CA GLY A 10 -8.10 -16.10 -2.23
C GLY A 10 -6.95 -15.25 -2.79
N ILE A 11 -7.18 -13.94 -2.87
CA ILE A 11 -6.16 -12.91 -3.01
C ILE A 11 -6.47 -11.80 -2.02
N GLY A 12 -5.54 -11.51 -1.13
CA GLY A 12 -5.73 -10.49 -0.11
C GLY A 12 -5.05 -10.86 1.20
N THR A 13 -5.45 -10.22 2.29
CA THR A 13 -5.06 -10.65 3.63
C THR A 13 -6.31 -10.77 4.47
N ILE A 14 -6.31 -11.77 5.36
CA ILE A 14 -7.34 -12.05 6.34
C ILE A 14 -6.67 -12.02 7.72
N ASP A 15 -7.41 -11.58 8.73
CA ASP A 15 -6.99 -11.54 10.14
C ASP A 15 -5.68 -10.78 10.40
N GLY A 16 -5.34 -9.86 9.48
CA GLY A 16 -4.14 -9.03 9.54
C GLY A 16 -2.82 -9.76 9.32
N ASN A 17 -2.76 -11.08 9.48
CA ASN A 17 -1.54 -11.87 9.46
C ASN A 17 -1.55 -13.03 8.44
N ILE A 18 -2.66 -13.39 7.79
CA ILE A 18 -2.68 -14.43 6.74
C ILE A 18 -2.79 -13.76 5.37
N ASN A 19 -1.76 -13.88 4.54
CA ASN A 19 -1.70 -13.28 3.22
C ASN A 19 -1.83 -14.33 2.10
N PHE A 20 -2.86 -14.17 1.28
CA PHE A 20 -3.15 -14.95 0.10
C PHE A 20 -2.65 -14.21 -1.15
N TYR A 21 -1.81 -14.83 -1.96
CA TYR A 21 -1.18 -14.17 -3.10
C TYR A 21 -0.93 -15.13 -4.26
N ARG A 22 -0.76 -14.56 -5.46
CA ARG A 22 -0.37 -15.29 -6.67
C ARG A 22 1.11 -15.05 -6.98
N SER A 23 1.85 -16.11 -7.25
CA SER A 23 3.26 -16.05 -7.65
C SER A 23 3.56 -17.15 -8.67
N GLU A 24 4.22 -16.79 -9.76
CA GLU A 24 4.60 -17.72 -10.84
C GLU A 24 3.42 -18.52 -11.41
N GLY A 25 2.23 -17.91 -11.45
CA GLY A 25 1.01 -18.53 -11.95
C GLY A 25 0.25 -19.36 -10.92
N GLU A 26 0.87 -19.68 -9.78
CA GLU A 26 0.28 -20.47 -8.69
C GLU A 26 -0.22 -19.60 -7.53
N TYR A 27 -1.13 -20.15 -6.73
CA TYR A 27 -1.76 -19.47 -5.61
C TYR A 27 -1.24 -20.02 -4.28
N TRP A 28 -0.81 -19.11 -3.41
CA TRP A 28 -0.07 -19.41 -2.19
C TRP A 28 -0.71 -18.70 -0.99
N VAL A 29 -0.45 -19.24 0.18
CA VAL A 29 -0.79 -18.62 1.47
C VAL A 29 0.47 -18.54 2.31
N ARG A 30 0.65 -17.43 3.01
CA ARG A 30 1.68 -17.29 4.04
C ARG A 30 1.17 -16.47 5.20
N THR A 31 1.63 -16.78 6.40
CA THR A 31 1.59 -15.77 7.46
C THR A 31 2.46 -14.59 7.00
N LYS A 32 1.97 -13.35 7.04
CA LYS A 32 2.72 -12.15 6.67
C LYS A 32 4.06 -12.21 7.40
N PRO A 33 5.19 -12.40 6.68
CA PRO A 33 6.49 -12.36 7.30
C PRO A 33 6.78 -10.88 7.56
N GLY A 34 6.60 -10.44 8.80
CA GLY A 34 6.71 -9.03 9.11
C GLY A 34 6.50 -8.74 10.58
N VAL A 35 7.20 -7.70 11.02
CA VAL A 35 6.96 -7.03 12.28
C VAL A 35 5.78 -6.10 12.01
N ASP A 36 4.71 -6.22 12.78
CA ASP A 36 3.61 -5.27 12.67
C ASP A 36 4.07 -3.84 13.03
N THR A 37 3.29 -2.85 12.62
CA THR A 37 3.63 -1.45 12.82
C THR A 37 3.82 -1.13 14.31
N ASP A 38 2.97 -1.70 15.16
CA ASP A 38 2.95 -1.43 16.60
C ASP A 38 4.22 -1.96 17.26
N ARG A 39 4.64 -3.17 16.91
CA ARG A 39 5.89 -3.78 17.34
C ARG A 39 7.09 -3.01 16.81
N PHE A 40 7.08 -2.56 15.55
CA PHE A 40 8.18 -1.73 15.04
C PHE A 40 8.38 -0.44 15.86
N TYR A 41 7.30 0.16 16.36
CA TYR A 41 7.38 1.39 17.16
C TYR A 41 7.63 1.14 18.66
N SER A 42 7.16 0.03 19.22
CA SER A 42 7.24 -0.26 20.67
C SER A 42 8.44 -1.13 21.06
N ASP A 43 8.85 -2.08 20.22
CA ASP A 43 9.86 -3.09 20.57
C ASP A 43 11.28 -2.47 20.56
N PRO A 44 12.08 -2.62 21.65
CA PRO A 44 13.45 -2.12 21.73
C PRO A 44 14.38 -2.68 20.65
N ALA A 45 14.13 -3.88 20.12
CA ALA A 45 14.94 -4.48 19.06
C ALA A 45 14.99 -3.61 17.78
N PHE A 46 13.99 -2.75 17.56
CA PHE A 46 13.93 -1.84 16.40
C PHE A 46 14.41 -0.41 16.70
N GLU A 47 14.96 -0.13 17.89
CA GLU A 47 15.43 1.23 18.22
C GLU A 47 16.47 1.75 17.22
N GLY A 48 17.43 0.90 16.85
CA GLY A 48 18.44 1.22 15.84
C GLY A 48 17.82 1.55 14.47
N SER A 49 16.82 0.76 14.06
CA SER A 49 16.08 0.97 12.80
C SER A 49 15.28 2.27 12.81
N ARG A 50 14.62 2.60 13.93
CA ARG A 50 13.89 3.87 14.11
C ARG A 50 14.84 5.06 14.05
N ARG A 51 15.99 4.97 14.74
CA ARG A 51 17.03 6.02 14.73
C ARG A 51 17.57 6.25 13.32
N ALA A 52 17.93 5.17 12.62
CA ALA A 52 18.40 5.24 11.23
C ALA A 52 17.34 5.84 10.30
N SER A 53 16.09 5.38 10.39
CA SER A 53 14.95 5.92 9.61
C SER A 53 14.75 7.43 9.84
N GLY A 54 14.94 7.89 11.08
CA GLY A 54 14.97 9.31 11.43
C GLY A 54 16.06 10.09 10.67
N PHE A 55 17.29 9.58 10.67
CA PHE A 55 18.42 10.18 9.94
C PHE A 55 18.20 10.20 8.43
N PHE A 56 17.75 9.09 7.84
CA PHE A 56 17.42 9.01 6.42
C PHE A 56 16.31 10.00 6.04
N GLY A 57 15.26 10.09 6.86
CA GLY A 57 14.18 11.04 6.68
C GLY A 57 14.71 12.48 6.67
N ARG A 58 15.52 12.85 7.66
CA ARG A 58 16.07 14.20 7.78
C ARG A 58 17.02 14.52 6.62
N ALA A 59 17.95 13.63 6.28
CA ALA A 59 18.87 13.80 5.17
C ALA A 59 18.14 14.03 3.83
N ASN A 60 17.11 13.23 3.55
CA ASN A 60 16.30 13.39 2.34
C ASN A 60 15.55 14.73 2.32
N THR A 61 15.05 15.19 3.46
CA THR A 61 14.44 16.51 3.57
C THR A 61 15.46 17.61 3.22
N LEU A 62 16.64 17.60 3.81
CA LEU A 62 17.68 18.60 3.53
C LEU A 62 18.09 18.60 2.05
N ALA A 63 18.31 17.41 1.47
CA ALA A 63 18.60 17.27 0.05
C ALA A 63 17.48 17.84 -0.83
N SER A 64 16.21 17.59 -0.48
CA SER A 64 15.07 18.16 -1.21
C SER A 64 15.02 19.69 -1.11
N LEU A 65 15.27 20.27 0.08
CA LEU A 65 15.17 21.71 0.30
C LEU A 65 16.15 22.49 -0.58
N ILE A 66 17.42 22.08 -0.62
CA ILE A 66 18.43 22.72 -1.46
C ILE A 66 18.22 22.43 -2.94
N TYR A 67 17.75 21.22 -3.29
CA TYR A 67 17.53 20.82 -4.68
C TYR A 67 16.40 21.62 -5.37
N ARG A 68 15.49 22.25 -4.61
CA ARG A 68 14.49 23.19 -5.16
C ARG A 68 15.12 24.36 -5.89
N TYR A 69 16.34 24.74 -5.55
CA TYR A 69 17.03 25.86 -6.18
C TYR A 69 17.79 25.45 -7.44
N VAL A 70 17.96 24.15 -7.72
CA VAL A 70 18.63 23.69 -8.94
C VAL A 70 17.87 24.15 -10.18
N TYR A 71 18.60 24.66 -11.18
CA TYR A 71 18.04 25.09 -12.46
C TYR A 71 17.15 24.00 -13.05
N THR A 72 15.96 24.37 -13.53
CA THR A 72 14.96 23.43 -14.04
C THR A 72 15.51 22.51 -15.14
N ASN A 73 16.33 23.06 -16.05
CA ASN A 73 16.99 22.32 -17.13
C ASN A 73 18.14 21.40 -16.67
N ARG A 74 18.62 21.55 -15.43
CA ARG A 74 19.66 20.69 -14.82
C ARG A 74 19.08 19.64 -13.88
N ARG A 75 17.77 19.69 -13.59
CA ARG A 75 17.13 18.72 -12.70
C ARG A 75 17.06 17.36 -13.37
N CYS A 76 17.69 16.37 -12.75
CA CYS A 76 17.59 14.97 -13.17
C CYS A 76 17.67 14.04 -11.95
N ASN A 77 17.14 12.82 -12.09
CA ASN A 77 17.15 11.84 -11.00
C ASN A 77 18.57 11.49 -10.52
N ALA A 78 19.54 11.48 -11.43
CA ALA A 78 20.95 11.19 -11.09
C ALA A 78 21.52 12.24 -10.14
N LEU A 79 21.36 13.54 -10.45
CA LEU A 79 21.86 14.63 -9.61
C LEU A 79 21.17 14.63 -8.24
N TYR A 80 19.85 14.46 -8.20
CA TYR A 80 19.12 14.37 -6.94
C TYR A 80 19.58 13.18 -6.08
N ASN A 81 19.82 12.02 -6.69
CA ASN A 81 20.33 10.86 -5.99
C ASN A 81 21.74 11.09 -5.42
N LEU A 82 22.60 11.85 -6.11
CA LEU A 82 23.90 12.25 -5.58
C LEU A 82 23.76 13.16 -4.35
N CYS A 83 22.87 14.16 -4.40
CA CYS A 83 22.57 15.03 -3.26
C CYS A 83 22.06 14.23 -2.06
N LYS A 84 21.11 13.30 -2.27
CA LYS A 84 20.62 12.42 -1.21
C LYS A 84 21.74 11.58 -0.58
N LYS A 85 22.57 10.93 -1.41
CA LYS A 85 23.69 10.10 -0.92
C LYS A 85 24.66 10.93 -0.06
N LYS A 86 25.00 12.14 -0.50
CA LYS A 86 25.85 13.06 0.28
C LYS A 86 25.19 13.48 1.59
N ALA A 87 23.92 13.88 1.56
CA ALA A 87 23.19 14.26 2.76
C ALA A 87 23.14 13.13 3.80
N ILE A 88 22.89 11.89 3.35
CA ILE A 88 22.88 10.70 4.20
C ILE A 88 24.26 10.47 4.79
N ALA A 89 25.32 10.53 3.99
CA ALA A 89 26.70 10.37 4.45
C ALA A 89 27.06 11.40 5.53
N PHE A 90 26.71 12.68 5.32
CA PHE A 90 26.97 13.72 6.31
C PHE A 90 26.16 13.55 7.60
N LYS A 91 24.88 13.17 7.52
CA LYS A 91 24.10 12.89 8.73
C LYS A 91 24.63 11.67 9.49
N ASN A 92 25.13 10.64 8.81
CA ASN A 92 25.77 9.49 9.44
C ASN A 92 27.06 9.88 10.19
N LEU A 93 27.75 10.94 9.75
CA LEU A 93 28.92 11.50 10.43
C LEU A 93 28.56 12.46 11.58
N GLY A 94 27.27 12.66 11.87
CA GLY A 94 26.83 13.56 12.94
C GLY A 94 26.95 15.04 12.58
N ILE A 95 27.04 15.39 11.30
CA ILE A 95 27.12 16.78 10.85
C ILE A 95 25.78 17.48 11.06
N GLU A 96 25.83 18.71 11.57
CA GLU A 96 24.67 19.56 11.79
C GLU A 96 24.01 19.99 10.47
N ASP A 97 22.70 20.20 10.52
CA ASP A 97 21.88 20.35 9.31
C ASP A 97 22.28 21.56 8.45
N GLU A 98 22.70 22.66 9.06
CA GLU A 98 23.21 23.83 8.35
C GLU A 98 24.45 23.48 7.52
N GLU A 99 25.38 22.76 8.12
CA GLU A 99 26.63 22.37 7.47
C GLU A 99 26.39 21.33 6.36
N VAL A 100 25.39 20.46 6.52
CA VAL A 100 24.90 19.61 5.44
C VAL A 100 24.39 20.47 4.27
N LEU A 101 23.58 21.49 4.53
CA LEU A 101 23.04 22.36 3.49
C LEU A 101 24.16 23.16 2.78
N ARG A 102 25.13 23.70 3.53
CA ARG A 102 26.32 24.37 2.98
C ARG A 102 27.14 23.44 2.10
N SER A 103 27.38 22.21 2.55
CA SER A 103 28.13 21.20 1.79
C SER A 103 27.40 20.77 0.52
N LEU A 104 26.08 20.61 0.57
CA LEU A 104 25.27 20.30 -0.62
C LEU A 104 25.22 21.48 -1.60
N TYR A 105 25.12 22.70 -1.09
CA TYR A 105 25.23 23.91 -1.90
C TYR A 105 26.58 23.96 -2.62
N ALA A 106 27.69 23.80 -1.90
CA ALA A 106 29.03 23.85 -2.47
C ALA A 106 29.20 22.82 -3.61
N PHE A 107 28.65 21.61 -3.44
CA PHE A 107 28.62 20.59 -4.48
C PHE A 107 27.79 21.00 -5.71
N LEU A 108 26.61 21.60 -5.52
CA LEU A 108 25.76 22.05 -6.62
C LEU A 108 26.33 23.28 -7.33
N ALA A 109 26.96 24.17 -6.58
CA ALA A 109 27.65 25.37 -7.08
C ALA A 109 28.89 24.99 -7.90
N SER A 110 29.68 24.00 -7.45
CA SER A 110 30.84 23.49 -8.21
C SER A 110 30.45 22.85 -9.55
N LEU A 111 29.20 22.40 -9.67
CA LEU A 111 28.63 21.86 -10.91
C LEU A 111 27.84 22.91 -11.71
N HIS A 112 27.84 24.18 -11.28
CA HIS A 112 27.08 25.27 -11.88
C HIS A 112 25.59 24.93 -12.08
N CYS A 113 25.01 24.22 -11.10
CA CYS A 113 23.63 23.71 -11.16
C CYS A 113 22.63 24.58 -10.40
N ILE A 114 23.07 25.57 -9.64
CA ILE A 114 22.25 26.38 -8.74
C ILE A 114 22.46 27.88 -9.03
N PRO A 115 21.40 28.71 -9.04
CA PRO A 115 21.48 30.14 -9.35
C PRO A 115 21.73 31.05 -8.14
N ILE A 116 21.49 30.54 -6.92
CA ILE A 116 21.61 31.35 -5.70
C ILE A 116 23.08 31.53 -5.33
N SER A 117 23.42 32.69 -4.79
CA SER A 117 24.75 32.98 -4.25
C SER A 117 24.95 32.32 -2.88
N ALA A 118 26.18 32.39 -2.36
CA ALA A 118 26.48 31.89 -1.01
C ALA A 118 25.81 32.79 0.05
N GLU A 119 25.75 34.08 -0.21
CA GLU A 119 25.06 35.08 0.61
C GLU A 119 23.55 34.79 0.67
N ASP A 120 22.93 34.48 -0.47
CA ASP A 120 21.53 34.07 -0.53
C ASP A 120 21.27 32.78 0.27
N LEU A 121 22.19 31.81 0.20
CA LEU A 121 22.08 30.58 0.97
C LEU A 121 22.04 30.88 2.47
N GLU A 122 22.98 31.69 2.98
CA GLU A 122 23.03 32.02 4.41
C GLU A 122 21.75 32.74 4.87
N LEU A 123 21.17 33.59 4.01
CA LEU A 123 19.88 34.22 4.29
C LEU A 123 18.73 33.19 4.36
N TYR A 124 18.75 32.15 3.52
CA TYR A 124 17.70 31.13 3.47
C TYR A 124 17.87 29.99 4.47
N LEU A 125 19.08 29.74 4.99
CA LEU A 125 19.38 28.63 5.91
C LEU A 125 18.40 28.56 7.10
N PRO A 126 18.12 29.64 7.86
CA PRO A 126 17.17 29.58 8.96
C PRO A 126 15.74 29.22 8.52
N GLY A 127 15.35 29.61 7.30
CA GLY A 127 14.08 29.21 6.70
C GLY A 127 14.04 27.72 6.35
N MET A 128 15.12 27.21 5.77
CA MET A 128 15.24 25.79 5.41
C MET A 128 15.23 24.89 6.64
N ILE A 129 15.91 25.27 7.72
CA ILE A 129 15.92 24.51 8.98
C ILE A 129 14.52 24.47 9.60
N ARG A 130 13.85 25.62 9.72
CA ARG A 130 12.46 25.69 10.21
C ARG A 130 11.52 24.82 9.38
N GLU A 131 11.66 24.84 8.06
CA GLU A 131 10.85 23.99 7.17
C GLU A 131 11.16 22.50 7.38
N ALA A 132 12.44 22.15 7.56
CA ALA A 132 12.84 20.77 7.84
C ALA A 132 12.23 20.27 9.17
N ASP A 133 12.19 21.13 10.20
CA ASP A 133 11.59 20.83 11.50
C ASP A 133 10.07 20.69 11.41
N ALA A 134 9.42 21.60 10.67
CA ALA A 134 7.99 21.52 10.41
C ALA A 134 7.61 20.22 9.69
N ARG A 135 8.37 19.80 8.67
CA ARG A 135 8.15 18.52 7.97
C ARG A 135 8.35 17.31 8.87
N LYS A 136 9.26 17.38 9.84
CA LYS A 136 9.44 16.33 10.85
C LYS A 136 8.24 16.27 11.79
N ALA A 137 7.70 17.42 12.20
CA ALA A 137 6.54 17.51 13.08
C ALA A 137 5.23 17.09 12.41
N GLN A 138 5.04 17.45 11.13
CA GLN A 138 3.88 17.07 10.30
C GLN A 138 3.84 15.58 9.95
N LYS A 139 4.89 14.82 10.26
CA LYS A 139 4.92 13.36 10.08
C LYS A 139 3.98 12.61 11.05
N LYS A 140 3.21 13.33 11.87
CA LYS A 140 2.17 12.77 12.75
C LYS A 140 0.98 12.29 11.93
N GLU A 141 0.65 11.02 12.22
CA GLU A 141 -0.55 10.27 11.85
C GLU A 141 -0.87 10.34 10.35
N LYS A 142 -0.27 9.40 9.59
CA LYS A 142 -1.05 8.86 8.47
C LYS A 142 -2.39 8.47 9.07
N PRO A 143 -3.53 8.96 8.56
CA PRO A 143 -4.81 8.45 9.00
C PRO A 143 -4.74 6.93 8.95
N PRO A 144 -5.29 6.20 9.95
CA PRO A 144 -5.37 4.75 9.85
C PRO A 144 -5.94 4.48 8.47
N ILE A 145 -5.20 3.73 7.65
CA ILE A 145 -5.66 3.42 6.30
C ILE A 145 -7.01 2.75 6.51
N PRO A 146 -8.14 3.40 6.15
CA PRO A 146 -9.45 2.84 6.45
C PRO A 146 -9.52 1.51 5.69
N GLY A 147 -9.95 0.47 6.41
CA GLY A 147 -10.00 -0.95 6.00
C GLY A 147 -9.71 -1.20 4.53
N LYS A 148 -8.50 -1.66 4.22
CA LYS A 148 -8.15 -2.12 2.87
C LYS A 148 -7.59 -3.52 2.93
N GLU A 149 -8.48 -4.46 3.20
CA GLU A 149 -8.28 -5.81 2.73
C GLU A 149 -9.61 -6.22 2.09
N GLU A 150 -9.92 -5.63 0.92
CA GLU A 150 -10.92 -6.26 0.03
C GLU A 150 -10.34 -7.64 -0.31
N PHE A 151 -10.85 -8.67 0.34
CA PHE A 151 -10.44 -10.05 0.08
C PHE A 151 -11.11 -10.50 -1.20
N LEU A 152 -10.32 -10.81 -2.23
CA LEU A 152 -10.83 -11.24 -3.51
C LEU A 152 -10.89 -12.76 -3.56
N VAL A 153 -12.07 -13.28 -3.79
CA VAL A 153 -12.36 -14.70 -4.00
C VAL A 153 -12.48 -14.94 -5.49
N LEU A 154 -11.66 -15.84 -6.02
CA LEU A 154 -11.70 -16.32 -7.39
C LEU A 154 -12.32 -17.70 -7.40
N ILE A 155 -13.34 -17.89 -8.24
CA ILE A 155 -14.08 -19.14 -8.38
C ILE A 155 -13.89 -19.63 -9.82
N ASP A 156 -13.19 -20.76 -9.93
CA ASP A 156 -12.80 -21.34 -11.22
C ASP A 156 -13.71 -22.52 -11.64
N GLU A 157 -14.51 -23.07 -10.71
CA GLU A 157 -15.46 -24.17 -10.96
C GLU A 157 -16.73 -23.98 -10.11
N PRO A 158 -17.86 -24.63 -10.44
CA PRO A 158 -19.07 -24.62 -9.61
C PRO A 158 -18.75 -24.95 -8.14
N ILE A 159 -19.31 -24.17 -7.22
CA ILE A 159 -19.10 -24.43 -5.79
C ILE A 159 -20.02 -25.57 -5.33
N ASP A 160 -19.57 -26.34 -4.35
CA ASP A 160 -20.35 -27.38 -3.70
C ASP A 160 -21.18 -26.83 -2.52
N GLU A 161 -22.02 -27.68 -1.94
CA GLU A 161 -22.90 -27.33 -0.82
C GLU A 161 -22.10 -26.90 0.42
N GLU A 162 -20.95 -27.54 0.68
CA GLU A 162 -20.07 -27.21 1.80
C GLU A 162 -19.45 -25.81 1.66
N ALA A 163 -18.97 -25.45 0.45
CA ALA A 163 -18.49 -24.11 0.20
C ALA A 163 -19.61 -23.06 0.29
N GLU A 164 -20.82 -23.38 -0.19
CA GLU A 164 -21.97 -22.48 -0.08
C GLU A 164 -22.31 -22.18 1.39
N GLU A 165 -22.36 -23.20 2.24
CA GLU A 165 -22.56 -23.06 3.68
C GLU A 165 -21.46 -22.21 4.34
N PHE A 166 -20.20 -22.42 3.96
CA PHE A 166 -19.08 -21.61 4.44
C PHE A 166 -19.24 -20.13 4.09
N PHE A 167 -19.58 -19.79 2.82
CA PHE A 167 -19.79 -18.39 2.43
C PHE A 167 -20.98 -17.75 3.13
N MET A 168 -22.02 -18.52 3.45
CA MET A 168 -23.20 -18.01 4.17
C MET A 168 -22.93 -17.72 5.64
N ASN A 169 -22.07 -18.51 6.30
CA ASN A 169 -21.88 -18.44 7.74
C ASN A 169 -20.63 -17.67 8.17
N GLU A 170 -19.55 -17.72 7.38
CA GLU A 170 -18.21 -17.32 7.85
C GLU A 170 -17.65 -16.08 7.14
N MET A 171 -18.24 -15.65 6.03
CA MET A 171 -17.65 -14.61 5.18
C MET A 171 -18.21 -13.20 5.42
N ASP A 172 -19.28 -13.06 6.20
CA ASP A 172 -19.89 -11.77 6.57
C ASP A 172 -18.97 -10.90 7.45
N ASP A 173 -18.03 -11.52 8.16
CA ASP A 173 -17.03 -10.85 8.99
C ASP A 173 -15.94 -10.14 8.17
N TYR A 174 -15.87 -10.40 6.85
CA TYR A 174 -14.85 -9.86 5.97
C TYR A 174 -15.44 -8.94 4.90
N ASN A 175 -14.68 -7.91 4.52
CA ASN A 175 -14.99 -7.15 3.32
C ASN A 175 -14.42 -7.89 2.10
N TRP A 176 -15.25 -8.64 1.37
CA TRP A 176 -14.80 -9.50 0.28
C TRP A 176 -15.57 -9.27 -1.02
N LYS A 177 -14.97 -9.69 -2.14
CA LYS A 177 -15.55 -9.66 -3.48
C LYS A 177 -15.29 -10.97 -4.20
N ALA A 178 -16.17 -11.36 -5.10
CA ALA A 178 -16.08 -12.60 -5.86
C ALA A 178 -15.97 -12.36 -7.36
N VAL A 179 -15.13 -13.16 -8.02
CA VAL A 179 -15.00 -13.22 -9.47
C VAL A 179 -15.09 -14.67 -9.94
N PHE A 180 -16.03 -14.93 -10.84
CA PHE A 180 -16.22 -16.21 -11.49
C PHE A 180 -15.41 -16.22 -12.80
N ASN A 181 -14.23 -16.85 -12.80
CA ASN A 181 -13.30 -16.89 -13.94
C ASN A 181 -13.26 -18.25 -14.65
N GLY A 182 -14.01 -19.22 -14.13
CA GLY A 182 -14.17 -20.56 -14.66
C GLY A 182 -15.06 -20.72 -15.88
N THR A 183 -15.14 -21.96 -16.37
CA THR A 183 -16.17 -22.38 -17.32
C THR A 183 -17.34 -22.97 -16.56
N PHE A 184 -18.48 -22.27 -16.53
CA PHE A 184 -19.67 -22.71 -15.80
C PHE A 184 -20.74 -23.27 -16.75
N PRO A 185 -21.56 -24.23 -16.30
CA PRO A 185 -22.76 -24.66 -17.01
C PRO A 185 -23.69 -23.47 -17.34
N LYS A 186 -24.39 -23.53 -18.48
CA LYS A 186 -25.28 -22.44 -18.93
C LYS A 186 -26.45 -22.19 -17.97
N ASP A 187 -26.81 -23.18 -17.18
CA ASP A 187 -27.88 -23.21 -16.19
C ASP A 187 -27.36 -23.05 -14.75
N TYR A 188 -26.07 -22.78 -14.57
CA TYR A 188 -25.49 -22.59 -13.25
C TYR A 188 -26.10 -21.37 -12.55
N LYS A 189 -26.61 -21.59 -11.34
CA LYS A 189 -27.20 -20.56 -10.50
C LYS A 189 -26.17 -20.13 -9.46
N ILE A 190 -25.84 -18.84 -9.45
CA ILE A 190 -24.93 -18.31 -8.44
C ILE A 190 -25.70 -18.20 -7.12
N PRO A 191 -25.15 -18.75 -6.01
CA PRO A 191 -25.77 -18.64 -4.70
C PRO A 191 -25.97 -17.20 -4.25
N ILE A 192 -27.04 -16.96 -3.48
CA ILE A 192 -27.40 -15.58 -3.09
C ILE A 192 -26.39 -14.94 -2.14
N CYS A 193 -25.57 -15.72 -1.42
CA CYS A 193 -24.50 -15.19 -0.57
C CYS A 193 -23.46 -14.35 -1.35
N PHE A 194 -23.39 -14.50 -2.68
CA PHE A 194 -22.57 -13.65 -3.54
C PHE A 194 -23.26 -12.34 -3.96
N ALA A 195 -24.55 -12.15 -3.67
CA ALA A 195 -25.28 -10.95 -4.03
C ALA A 195 -24.65 -9.71 -3.36
N GLY A 196 -24.28 -8.70 -4.15
CA GLY A 196 -23.56 -7.51 -3.66
C GLY A 196 -22.03 -7.68 -3.56
N HIS A 197 -21.51 -8.92 -3.64
CA HIS A 197 -20.08 -9.23 -3.63
C HIS A 197 -19.51 -9.54 -5.03
N LEU A 198 -20.38 -9.79 -6.03
CA LEU A 198 -19.95 -10.09 -7.40
C LEU A 198 -19.29 -8.90 -8.10
N MET A 199 -18.16 -9.18 -8.76
CA MET A 199 -17.45 -8.24 -9.63
C MET A 199 -17.53 -8.67 -11.09
N ALA A 200 -18.06 -7.81 -11.96
CA ALA A 200 -18.10 -8.02 -13.41
C ALA A 200 -16.78 -7.58 -14.09
N GLY A 201 -15.68 -8.26 -13.73
CA GLY A 201 -14.33 -7.91 -14.17
C GLY A 201 -13.95 -6.45 -13.85
N ASN A 202 -13.05 -5.86 -14.67
CA ASN A 202 -12.87 -4.39 -14.74
C ASN A 202 -13.64 -3.76 -15.91
N ARG A 203 -14.30 -4.57 -16.75
CA ARG A 203 -15.32 -4.26 -17.76
C ARG A 203 -15.93 -5.58 -18.26
N SER A 204 -17.24 -5.55 -18.49
CA SER A 204 -18.19 -6.60 -18.89
C SER A 204 -17.65 -7.86 -19.61
N LEU A 205 -18.02 -9.04 -19.10
CA LEU A 205 -18.35 -10.23 -19.90
C LEU A 205 -19.60 -10.86 -19.30
N GLY A 206 -20.61 -11.06 -20.15
CA GLY A 206 -21.97 -11.37 -19.77
C GLY A 206 -22.13 -12.77 -19.19
N VAL A 207 -22.61 -12.83 -17.96
CA VAL A 207 -23.41 -13.95 -17.49
C VAL A 207 -24.80 -13.35 -17.26
N GLN A 208 -25.82 -13.89 -17.91
CA GLN A 208 -27.21 -13.60 -17.56
C GLN A 208 -27.44 -14.23 -16.17
N THR A 209 -27.14 -13.49 -15.11
CA THR A 209 -27.18 -13.99 -13.73
C THR A 209 -28.61 -13.95 -13.23
N ILE A 210 -29.21 -15.11 -12.98
CA ILE A 210 -30.43 -15.22 -12.17
C ILE A 210 -29.99 -15.62 -10.76
N LEU A 211 -30.08 -14.69 -9.82
CA LEU A 211 -29.87 -14.94 -8.40
C LEU A 211 -31.13 -15.61 -7.84
N THR A 212 -31.00 -16.74 -7.16
CA THR A 212 -32.14 -17.38 -6.47
C THR A 212 -31.82 -17.63 -5.01
N ARG A 213 -32.77 -17.25 -4.13
CA ARG A 213 -32.76 -17.59 -2.70
C ARG A 213 -33.02 -19.08 -2.51
N ALA A 214 -32.37 -19.72 -1.53
CA ALA A 214 -32.70 -21.07 -1.10
C ALA A 214 -34.17 -21.14 -0.66
N LYS A 215 -34.95 -22.03 -1.29
CA LYS A 215 -36.33 -22.30 -0.91
C LYS A 215 -36.33 -23.20 0.31
N GLU A 216 -36.18 -22.64 1.49
CA GLU A 216 -36.78 -23.26 2.68
C GLU A 216 -37.06 -22.21 3.75
N LYS A 217 -38.35 -22.07 4.04
CA LYS A 217 -38.99 -21.16 5.01
C LYS A 217 -38.95 -19.67 4.66
N ILE A 218 -40.03 -19.18 4.05
CA ILE A 218 -40.96 -18.21 4.65
C ILE A 218 -42.16 -18.04 3.70
N ILE A 219 -43.35 -18.26 4.25
CA ILE A 219 -44.65 -17.90 3.69
C ILE A 219 -44.82 -16.40 3.96
N ASP A 220 -44.83 -15.57 2.91
CA ASP A 220 -45.94 -14.67 2.56
C ASP A 220 -45.48 -13.60 1.54
N GLU A 221 -46.25 -13.53 0.45
CA GLU A 221 -46.45 -12.44 -0.50
C GLU A 221 -45.21 -11.73 -1.11
N TRP A 222 -44.83 -12.20 -2.30
CA TRP A 222 -43.89 -11.52 -3.20
C TRP A 222 -44.62 -10.46 -4.02
N VAL A 223 -44.30 -9.18 -3.82
CA VAL A 223 -44.63 -8.10 -4.77
C VAL A 223 -43.51 -8.02 -5.81
N LEU A 224 -43.87 -8.14 -7.10
CA LEU A 224 -43.02 -7.84 -8.24
C LEU A 224 -42.77 -6.32 -8.31
N MET A 225 -41.50 -5.92 -8.39
CA MET A 225 -41.13 -4.58 -8.85
C MET A 225 -40.64 -4.73 -10.30
N GLU A 226 -41.37 -4.10 -11.23
CA GLU A 226 -40.99 -3.90 -12.63
C GLU A 226 -39.78 -2.95 -12.76
#